data_AF-A0A522VS02-F1
#
_entry.id   AF-A0A522VS02-F1
#
_cell.length_a   1.000
_cell.length_b   1.000
_cell.length_c   1.000
_cell.angle_alpha   90.00
_cell.angle_beta   90.00
_cell.angle_gamma   90.00
#
_symmetry.space_group_name_H-M   'P 1'
#
loop_
_entity.id
_entity.type
_entity.pdbx_description
1 polymer ?
#
loop_
_entity_poly.entity_id
_entity_poly.type
_entity_poly.pdbx_seq_one_letter_code
_entity_poly.pdbx_strand_id
1 'polypeptide(L)' 'SEEVGRALNGEGIAVRSGHHCAQPILRRFGLESSVRPSFAFYNTHAEIDALAAAVRRIRSGAPLAIQAPSIG' A
#
# COMPACT_ATOMS: atom_id res chain seq x y z
N SER A 1 0.84 5.61 -5.94
CA SER A 1 -0.44 6.25 -5.61
C SER A 1 -0.61 6.31 -4.10
N GLU A 2 -0.94 7.49 -3.57
CA GLU A 2 -1.22 7.70 -2.13
C GLU A 2 -2.51 6.98 -1.70
N GLU A 3 -3.49 6.89 -2.58
CA GLU A 3 -4.77 6.19 -2.34
C GLU A 3 -4.56 4.72 -1.97
N VAL A 4 -3.68 4.02 -2.69
CA VAL A 4 -3.33 2.62 -2.40
C VAL A 4 -2.63 2.51 -1.04
N GLY A 5 -1.80 3.48 -0.68
CA GLY A 5 -1.18 3.53 0.66
C GLY A 5 -2.21 3.70 1.77
N ARG A 6 -3.20 4.58 1.56
CA ARG A 6 -4.31 4.81 2.50
C ARG A 6 -5.21 3.58 2.64
N ALA A 7 -5.52 2.92 1.52
CA ALA A 7 -6.29 1.68 1.49
C ALA A 7 -5.60 0.55 2.27
N LEU A 8 -4.30 0.35 2.06
CA LEU A 8 -3.52 -0.66 2.81
C LEU A 8 -3.41 -0.31 4.29
N ASN A 9 -3.29 0.97 4.65
CA ASN A 9 -3.30 1.41 6.04
C ASN A 9 -4.64 1.09 6.74
N GLY A 10 -5.77 1.21 6.05
CA GLY A 10 -7.08 0.82 6.58
C GLY A 10 -7.21 -0.68 6.89
N GLU A 11 -6.40 -1.51 6.24
CA GLU A 11 -6.30 -2.96 6.48
C GLU A 11 -5.22 -3.31 7.52
N GLY A 12 -4.65 -2.30 8.20
CA GLY A 12 -3.57 -2.48 9.18
C GLY A 12 -2.19 -2.75 8.58
N ILE A 13 -2.01 -2.56 7.27
CA ILE A 13 -0.76 -2.85 6.56
C ILE A 13 0.01 -1.54 6.34
N ALA A 14 1.08 -1.35 7.11
CA ALA A 14 1.94 -0.18 7.00
C ALA A 14 2.83 -0.24 5.74
N VAL A 15 2.67 0.74 4.85
CA VAL A 15 3.49 0.89 3.63
C VAL A 15 3.95 2.33 3.45
N ARG A 16 5.01 2.53 2.66
CA ARG A 16 5.43 3.87 2.23
C ARG A 16 4.87 4.13 0.83
N SER A 17 4.27 5.29 0.61
CA SER A 17 3.85 5.78 -0.71
C SER A 17 4.56 7.09 -1.05
N GLY A 18 4.94 7.27 -2.31
CA GLY A 18 5.54 8.51 -2.79
C GLY A 18 6.77 8.27 -3.65
N HIS A 19 7.71 9.22 -3.61
CA HIS A 19 8.92 9.18 -4.43
C HIS A 19 10.09 8.43 -3.77
N HIS A 20 10.00 8.09 -2.47
CA HIS A 20 11.03 7.37 -1.71
C HIS A 20 12.44 7.97 -1.77
N CYS A 21 12.53 9.30 -1.89
CA CYS A 21 13.77 10.04 -2.17
C CYS A 21 14.49 9.57 -3.46
N ALA A 22 13.76 8.94 -4.38
CA ALA A 22 14.26 8.25 -5.56
C ALA A 22 13.56 8.75 -6.86
N GLN A 23 13.33 10.07 -6.95
CA GLN A 23 12.66 10.69 -8.09
C GLN A 23 13.37 10.44 -9.44
N PRO A 24 14.72 10.45 -9.55
CA PRO A 24 15.39 10.20 -10.84
C PRO A 24 15.10 8.82 -11.42
N ILE A 25 15.06 7.78 -10.59
CA ILE A 25 14.78 6.41 -11.04
C ILE A 25 13.29 6.22 -11.37
N LEU A 26 12.39 6.84 -10.61
CA LEU A 26 10.96 6.80 -10.91
C LEU A 26 10.66 7.45 -12.28
N ARG A 27 11.29 8.58 -12.59
CA ARG A 27 11.20 9.21 -13.93
C ARG A 27 11.71 8.31 -15.04
N ARG A 28 12.80 7.56 -14.82
CA ARG A 28 13.29 6.58 -15.80
C ARG A 28 12.26 5.46 -16.07
N PHE A 29 11.44 5.12 -15.10
CA PHE A 29 10.34 4.17 -15.24
C PHE A 29 9.02 4.80 -15.71
N GLY A 30 8.98 6.11 -15.97
CA GLY A 30 7.76 6.83 -16.34
C GLY A 30 6.72 6.91 -15.22
N LEU A 31 7.15 6.80 -13.96
CA LEU A 31 6.30 6.84 -12.79
C LEU A 31 6.55 8.11 -11.97
N GLU A 32 5.51 8.68 -11.39
CA GLU A 32 5.61 9.82 -10.45
C GLU A 32 5.66 9.37 -8.98
N SER A 33 5.04 8.22 -8.67
CA SER A 33 5.04 7.66 -7.32
C SER A 33 4.92 6.15 -7.34
N SER A 34 5.38 5.50 -6.28
CA SER A 34 5.18 4.07 -6.07
C SER A 34 4.77 3.80 -4.62
N VAL A 35 4.16 2.63 -4.39
CA VAL A 35 3.93 2.10 -3.04
C VAL A 35 4.95 1.00 -2.80
N ARG A 36 5.65 1.07 -1.67
CA ARG A 36 6.72 0.14 -1.32
C ARG A 36 6.46 -0.48 0.06
N PRO A 37 6.02 -1.75 0.12
CA PRO A 37 6.16 -2.56 1.31
C PRO A 37 7.65 -2.88 1.54
N SER A 38 8.09 -2.86 2.79
CA SER A 38 9.47 -3.18 3.18
C SER A 38 9.44 -4.29 4.22
N PHE A 39 10.19 -5.36 3.98
CA PHE A 39 10.26 -6.51 4.87
C PHE A 39 11.58 -6.52 5.64
N ALA A 40 11.52 -7.04 6.86
CA ALA A 40 12.63 -7.22 7.78
C ALA A 40 12.54 -8.62 8.44
N PHE A 41 13.53 -8.95 9.28
CA PHE A 41 13.67 -10.28 9.89
C PHE A 41 12.48 -10.73 10.75
N TYR A 42 11.72 -9.77 11.29
CA TYR A 42 10.56 -10.04 12.13
C TYR A 42 9.27 -10.25 11.33
N ASN A 43 9.32 -10.09 10.00
CA ASN A 43 8.13 -10.30 9.19
C ASN A 43 7.84 -11.79 8.98
N THR A 44 6.57 -12.12 8.82
CA THR A 44 6.10 -13.50 8.63
C THR A 44 5.48 -13.70 7.24
N HIS A 45 5.43 -14.94 6.77
CA HIS A 45 4.73 -15.26 5.52
C HIS A 45 3.25 -14.86 5.57
N ALA A 46 2.60 -14.97 6.74
CA ALA A 46 1.21 -14.57 6.91
C ALA A 46 0.99 -13.06 6.64
N GLU A 47 1.95 -12.21 7.00
CA GLU A 47 1.89 -10.77 6.68
C GLU A 47 2.05 -10.51 5.18
N ILE A 48 2.90 -11.29 4.50
CA ILE A 48 3.06 -11.22 3.04
C ILE A 48 1.77 -11.66 2.35
N ASP A 49 1.13 -12.72 2.83
CA ASP A 49 -0.15 -13.20 2.32
C ASP A 49 -1.27 -12.18 2.51
N ALA A 50 -1.33 -11.54 3.68
CA ALA A 50 -2.27 -10.45 3.96
C ALA A 50 -2.08 -9.26 3.01
N LEU A 51 -0.84 -8.83 2.80
CA LEU A 51 -0.49 -7.79 1.82
C LEU A 51 -0.92 -8.20 0.41
N ALA A 52 -0.60 -9.41 -0.03
CA ALA A 52 -0.94 -9.88 -1.36
C ALA A 52 -2.47 -9.95 -1.57
N ALA A 53 -3.22 -10.41 -0.57
CA ALA A 53 -4.67 -10.42 -0.60
C ALA A 53 -5.27 -9.00 -0.68
N ALA A 54 -4.75 -8.06 0.11
CA ALA A 54 -5.21 -6.66 0.09
C ALA A 54 -4.93 -6.01 -1.28
N VAL A 55 -3.73 -6.18 -1.84
CA VAL A 55 -3.38 -5.65 -3.17
C VAL A 55 -4.28 -6.23 -4.27
N ARG A 56 -4.61 -7.54 -4.21
CA ARG A 56 -5.53 -8.17 -5.16
C ARG A 56 -6.95 -7.59 -5.06
N ARG A 57 -7.45 -7.34 -3.84
CA ARG A 57 -8.75 -6.70 -3.60
C ARG A 57 -8.81 -5.27 -4.16
N ILE A 58 -7.77 -4.48 -3.92
CA ILE A 58 -7.65 -3.11 -4.47
C ILE A 58 -7.68 -3.16 -6.00
N ARG A 59 -6.92 -4.09 -6.61
CA ARG A 59 -6.87 -4.24 -8.07
C ARG A 59 -8.22 -4.64 -8.67
N SER A 60 -9.02 -5.46 -7.99
CA SER A 60 -10.32 -5.91 -8.49
C SER A 60 -11.43 -4.87 -8.32
N GLY A 61 -11.16 -3.71 -7.72
CA GLY A 61 -12.19 -2.70 -7.44
C GLY A 61 -13.22 -3.16 -6.41
N ALA A 62 -12.92 -4.22 -5.64
CA ALA A 62 -13.79 -4.64 -4.56
C ALA A 62 -13.75 -3.57 -3.46
N PRO A 63 -14.89 -3.15 -2.90
CA PRO A 63 -14.90 -2.12 -1.87
C PRO A 63 -14.03 -2.59 -0.70
N LEU A 64 -13.01 -1.80 -0.37
CA LEU A 64 -12.30 -1.94 0.90
C LEU A 64 -13.32 -1.72 2.01
N ALA A 65 -13.24 -2.50 3.09
CA ALA A 65 -14.07 -2.28 4.27
C ALA A 65 -13.62 -0.96 4.92
N ILE A 66 -14.10 0.16 4.38
CA ILE A 66 -13.88 1.48 4.97
C ILE A 66 -14.73 1.48 6.25
N GLN A 67 -14.08 1.42 7.41
CA GLN A 67 -14.68 1.95 8.62
C GLN A 67 -15.11 3.38 8.31
N ALA A 68 -16.42 3.62 8.34
CA ALA A 68 -17.00 4.95 8.25
C ALA A 68 -16.30 5.85 9.28
N PRO A 69 -15.95 7.10 8.92
CA PRO A 69 -15.52 8.04 9.94
C PRO A 69 -16.68 8.20 10.93
N SER A 70 -16.42 7.86 12.20
CA SER A 70 -17.27 8.26 13.31
C SER A 70 -17.22 9.78 13.40
N ILE A 71 -18.15 10.43 12.71
CA ILE A 71 -18.46 11.85 12.86
C ILE A 71 -19.09 12.04 14.24
N GLY A 72 -18.35 12.73 15.11
CA GLY A 72 -18.85 13.49 16.25
C GLY A 72 -18.58 14.96 16.01
#